data_AF-A0A7V2EL07-F1
#
_entry.id   AF-A0A7V2EL07-F1
#
_cell.length_a   1.000
_cell.length_b   1.000
_cell.length_c   1.000
_cell.angle_alpha   90.00
_cell.angle_beta   90.00
_cell.angle_gamma   90.00
#
_symmetry.space_group_name_H-M   'P 1'
#
loop_
_entity.id
_entity.type
_entity.pdbx_description
1 polymer ?
#
loop_
_entity_poly.entity_id
_entity_poly.type
_entity_poly.pdbx_seq_one_letter_code
_entity_poly.pdbx_strand_id
1 'polypeptide(L)'
;MAEKKEKSGIWILMVFIFLIFALWLAYWQILLPKVAYDFQTRGQFGDMFGGINALFAGFAFAGLIYTIWQQRKELGLQRQELELTRKELEGQKEQLKKQNHTSFYQLQLNIYFNLLSLHNDLKRNLRRPGQQVEGPQAFDKLMKAFSDSYKDLVRSNPQKQKKEMLSEAFERNYKGTYSQYFSNYFNTVELILAFLRSNFACKSQSYYPKLFRAQFSEIEIAMLFYYGLSKWGASIKPLIEEFGFLRFIDKDRLLDQEHLGYYDSSAYDDES
;
A
#
# COMPACT_ATOMS: atom_id res chain seq x y z
N MET A 1 15.44 32.55 -23.71
CA MET A 1 16.02 32.65 -25.08
C MET A 1 14.97 32.57 -26.19
N ALA A 2 13.93 31.72 -26.09
CA ALA A 2 12.85 31.63 -27.08
C ALA A 2 12.04 32.93 -27.23
N GLU A 3 11.65 33.56 -26.11
CA GLU A 3 10.85 34.80 -26.11
C GLU A 3 11.54 36.00 -26.78
N LYS A 4 12.88 36.04 -26.77
CA LYS A 4 13.68 37.10 -27.42
C LYS A 4 13.75 36.91 -28.94
N LYS A 5 13.69 35.65 -29.43
CA LYS A 5 13.63 35.35 -30.88
C LYS A 5 12.24 35.65 -31.46
N GLU A 6 11.19 35.39 -30.71
CA GLU A 6 9.80 35.65 -31.14
C GLU A 6 9.52 37.15 -31.30
N LYS A 7 9.94 37.98 -30.31
CA LYS A 7 9.85 39.45 -30.40
C LYS A 7 10.65 40.04 -31.56
N SER A 8 11.78 39.42 -31.93
CA SER A 8 12.59 39.82 -33.07
C SER A 8 11.89 39.54 -34.41
N GLY A 9 11.17 38.42 -34.53
CA GLY A 9 10.45 38.06 -35.75
C GLY A 9 9.27 39.01 -36.04
N ILE A 10 8.50 39.34 -35.00
CA ILE A 10 7.35 40.25 -35.11
C ILE A 10 7.79 41.66 -35.53
N TRP A 11 8.91 42.15 -35.00
CA TRP A 11 9.45 43.46 -35.36
C TRP A 11 9.91 43.54 -36.83
N ILE A 12 10.59 42.51 -37.33
CA ILE A 12 11.01 42.42 -38.73
C ILE A 12 9.78 42.43 -39.66
N LEU A 13 8.73 41.71 -39.28
CA LEU A 13 7.50 41.62 -40.05
C LEU A 13 6.76 42.97 -40.10
N MET A 14 6.72 43.71 -38.98
CA MET A 14 6.15 45.06 -38.93
C MET A 14 6.93 46.07 -39.79
N VAL A 15 8.26 46.02 -39.77
CA VAL A 15 9.11 46.89 -40.62
C VAL A 15 8.87 46.59 -42.10
N PHE A 16 8.73 45.32 -42.46
CA PHE A 16 8.45 44.89 -43.84
C PHE A 16 7.07 45.37 -44.33
N ILE A 17 6.03 45.24 -43.49
CA ILE A 17 4.68 45.76 -43.79
C ILE A 17 4.70 47.27 -43.97
N PHE A 18 5.37 48.00 -43.08
CA PHE A 18 5.48 49.46 -43.17
C PHE A 18 6.20 49.90 -44.45
N LEU A 19 7.26 49.21 -44.85
CA LEU A 19 7.96 49.46 -46.12
C LEU A 19 7.05 49.25 -47.33
N ILE A 20 6.28 48.17 -47.37
CA ILE A 20 5.32 47.91 -48.46
C ILE A 20 4.26 49.01 -48.51
N PHE A 21 3.73 49.42 -47.36
CA PHE A 21 2.73 50.48 -47.28
C PHE A 21 3.29 51.85 -47.69
N ALA A 22 4.51 52.18 -47.27
CA ALA A 22 5.20 53.41 -47.66
C ALA A 22 5.49 53.44 -49.17
N LEU A 23 5.91 52.30 -49.75
CA LEU A 23 6.10 52.16 -51.20
C LEU A 23 4.77 52.33 -51.97
N TRP A 24 3.67 51.80 -51.43
CA TRP A 24 2.33 51.97 -52.01
C TRP A 24 1.85 53.43 -51.96
N LEU A 25 2.09 54.14 -50.84
CA LEU A 25 1.80 55.58 -50.70
C LEU A 25 2.66 56.45 -51.61
N ALA A 26 3.96 56.15 -51.73
CA ALA A 26 4.87 56.85 -52.63
C ALA A 26 4.46 56.67 -54.09
N TYR A 27 4.00 55.47 -54.47
CA TYR A 27 3.41 55.20 -55.78
C TYR A 27 2.19 56.10 -56.03
N TRP A 28 1.27 56.20 -55.07
CA TRP A 28 0.09 57.07 -55.18
C TRP A 28 0.46 58.55 -55.34
N GLN A 29 1.49 59.06 -54.65
CA GLN A 29 1.86 60.49 -54.69
C GLN A 29 2.67 60.87 -55.94
N ILE A 30 3.51 59.98 -56.48
CA ILE A 30 4.46 60.31 -57.55
C ILE A 30 3.89 60.06 -58.96
N LEU A 31 3.05 59.02 -59.15
CA LEU A 31 2.60 58.59 -60.48
C LEU A 31 1.22 59.14 -60.87
N LEU A 32 0.30 59.34 -59.93
CA LEU A 32 -1.03 59.90 -60.21
C LEU A 32 -1.03 61.29 -60.86
N PRO A 33 -0.18 62.25 -60.43
CA PRO A 33 -0.14 63.57 -61.05
C PRO A 33 0.33 63.53 -62.51
N LYS A 34 1.13 62.52 -62.91
CA LYS A 34 1.69 62.38 -64.27
C LYS A 34 0.81 61.58 -65.23
N VAL A 35 -0.05 60.71 -64.71
CA VAL A 35 -0.95 59.83 -65.49
C VAL A 35 -2.41 60.37 -65.50
N ALA A 36 -2.62 61.57 -64.99
CA ALA A 36 -3.93 62.20 -64.79
C ALA A 36 -4.74 62.50 -66.09
N TYR A 37 -4.14 62.47 -67.28
CA TYR A 37 -4.77 63.01 -68.49
C TYR A 37 -5.39 62.01 -69.49
N ASP A 38 -5.13 60.71 -69.38
CA ASP A 38 -5.72 59.71 -70.30
C ASP A 38 -6.06 58.40 -69.57
N PHE A 39 -7.30 57.94 -69.69
CA PHE A 39 -7.81 56.74 -69.01
C PHE A 39 -7.39 55.45 -69.73
N GLN A 40 -7.12 55.48 -71.04
CA GLN A 40 -6.77 54.28 -71.81
C GLN A 40 -5.34 53.78 -71.52
N THR A 41 -4.38 54.70 -71.35
CA THR A 41 -2.99 54.36 -71.03
C THR A 41 -2.82 53.82 -69.60
N ARG A 42 -3.73 54.14 -68.67
CA ARG A 42 -3.77 53.55 -67.30
C ARG A 42 -4.04 52.05 -67.31
N GLY A 43 -4.98 51.59 -68.14
CA GLY A 43 -5.34 50.18 -68.23
C GLY A 43 -4.17 49.34 -68.74
N GLN A 44 -3.55 49.75 -69.85
CA GLN A 44 -2.42 49.04 -70.45
C GLN A 44 -1.18 49.00 -69.55
N PHE A 45 -0.93 50.06 -68.77
CA PHE A 45 0.18 50.05 -67.81
C PHE A 45 -0.11 49.12 -66.62
N GLY A 46 -1.36 49.08 -66.13
CA GLY A 46 -1.80 48.11 -65.12
C GLY A 46 -1.67 46.65 -65.58
N ASP A 47 -1.95 46.39 -66.86
CA ASP A 47 -1.80 45.06 -67.47
C ASP A 47 -0.35 44.55 -67.47
N MET A 48 0.66 45.44 -67.56
CA MET A 48 2.08 45.06 -67.46
C MET A 48 2.46 44.50 -66.08
N PHE A 49 1.77 44.94 -65.02
CA PHE A 49 1.99 44.44 -63.65
C PHE A 49 1.17 43.18 -63.35
N GLY A 50 0.25 42.76 -64.23
CA GLY A 50 -0.51 41.53 -64.08
C GLY A 50 0.38 40.28 -63.96
N GLY A 51 1.46 40.21 -64.76
CA GLY A 51 2.45 39.14 -64.69
C GLY A 51 3.25 39.13 -63.39
N ILE A 52 3.60 40.30 -62.86
CA ILE A 52 4.30 40.45 -61.57
C ILE A 52 3.38 40.04 -60.42
N ASN A 53 2.11 40.43 -60.45
CA ASN A 53 1.11 40.01 -59.46
C ASN A 53 0.89 38.49 -59.48
N ALA A 54 0.86 37.88 -60.68
CA ALA A 54 0.77 36.43 -60.82
C ALA A 54 2.00 35.71 -60.23
N LEU A 55 3.21 36.27 -60.41
CA LEU A 55 4.44 35.74 -59.79
C LEU A 55 4.40 35.86 -58.26
N PHE A 56 3.98 37.00 -57.70
CA PHE A 56 3.82 37.15 -56.25
C PHE A 56 2.77 36.18 -55.68
N ALA A 57 1.64 35.97 -56.37
CA ALA A 57 0.65 34.98 -55.99
C ALA A 57 1.23 33.55 -56.02
N GLY A 58 2.03 33.22 -57.05
CA GLY A 58 2.73 31.93 -57.15
C GLY A 58 3.73 31.70 -56.01
N PHE A 59 4.52 32.72 -55.65
CA PHE A 59 5.45 32.64 -54.52
C PHE A 59 4.74 32.55 -53.17
N ALA A 60 3.66 33.29 -52.97
CA ALA A 60 2.83 33.18 -51.76
C ALA A 60 2.24 31.76 -51.63
N PHE A 61 1.77 31.18 -52.75
CA PHE A 61 1.27 29.81 -52.78
C PHE A 61 2.38 28.78 -52.52
N ALA A 62 3.58 28.96 -53.09
CA ALA A 62 4.73 28.12 -52.80
C ALA A 62 5.15 28.19 -51.32
N GLY A 63 5.12 29.38 -50.73
CA GLY A 63 5.34 29.59 -49.29
C GLY A 63 4.31 28.86 -48.44
N LEU A 64 3.02 28.89 -48.84
CA LEU A 64 1.95 28.16 -48.17
C LEU A 64 2.13 26.63 -48.27
N ILE A 65 2.55 26.10 -49.43
CA ILE A 65 2.86 24.67 -49.59
C ILE A 65 4.02 24.28 -48.65
N TYR A 66 5.06 25.11 -48.60
CA TYR A 66 6.21 24.86 -47.73
C TYR A 66 5.82 24.84 -46.24
N THR A 67 4.97 25.78 -45.79
CA THR A 67 4.48 25.78 -44.40
C THR A 67 3.61 24.57 -44.09
N ILE A 68 2.71 24.16 -44.99
CA ILE A 68 1.92 22.93 -44.84
C ILE A 68 2.82 21.69 -44.74
N TRP A 69 3.89 21.64 -45.54
CA TRP A 69 4.86 20.56 -45.49
C TRP A 69 5.60 20.52 -44.14
N GLN A 70 6.02 21.67 -43.62
CA GLN A 70 6.65 21.78 -42.30
C GLN A 70 5.70 21.37 -41.18
N GLN A 71 4.44 21.83 -41.21
CA GLN A 71 3.40 21.47 -40.25
C GLN A 71 3.15 19.95 -40.24
N ARG A 72 3.11 19.30 -41.41
CA ARG A 72 2.97 17.84 -41.52
C ARG A 72 4.13 17.11 -40.84
N LYS A 73 5.36 17.59 -41.01
CA LYS A 73 6.53 17.02 -40.34
C LYS A 73 6.44 17.15 -38.82
N GLU A 74 6.04 18.32 -38.33
CA GLU A 74 5.87 18.59 -36.89
C GLU A 74 4.77 17.72 -36.27
N LEU A 75 3.63 17.56 -36.94
CA LEU A 75 2.57 16.63 -36.52
C LEU A 75 3.06 15.17 -36.45
N GLY A 76 3.93 14.77 -37.38
CA GLY A 76 4.57 13.45 -37.36
C GLY A 76 5.44 13.25 -36.11
N LEU A 77 6.28 14.24 -35.80
CA LEU A 77 7.13 14.22 -34.60
C LEU A 77 6.30 14.24 -33.31
N GLN A 78 5.25 15.05 -33.23
CA GLN A 78 4.33 15.08 -32.09
C GLN A 78 3.64 13.72 -31.87
N ARG A 79 3.23 13.03 -32.94
CA ARG A 79 2.66 11.68 -32.82
C ARG A 79 3.68 10.69 -32.25
N GLN A 80 4.94 10.75 -32.70
CA GLN A 80 6.01 9.91 -32.17
C GLN A 80 6.29 10.19 -30.69
N GLU A 81 6.33 11.46 -30.28
CA GLU A 81 6.51 11.85 -28.88
C GLU A 81 5.36 11.37 -27.99
N LEU A 82 4.11 11.47 -28.48
CA LEU A 82 2.94 10.92 -27.79
C LEU A 82 3.00 9.39 -27.66
N GLU A 83 3.46 8.68 -28.70
CA GLU A 83 3.66 7.22 -28.65
C GLU A 83 4.73 6.84 -27.61
N LEU A 84 5.87 7.55 -27.59
CA LEU A 84 6.93 7.35 -26.59
C LEU A 84 6.43 7.63 -25.16
N THR A 85 5.67 8.72 -24.99
CA THR A 85 5.09 9.11 -23.69
C THR A 85 4.11 8.05 -23.19
N ARG A 86 3.26 7.51 -24.07
CA ARG A 86 2.34 6.40 -23.72
C ARG A 86 3.10 5.17 -23.26
N LYS A 87 4.17 4.80 -23.97
CA LYS A 87 5.01 3.66 -23.60
C LYS A 87 5.70 3.86 -22.24
N GLU A 88 6.17 5.07 -21.95
CA GLU A 88 6.76 5.39 -20.65
C GLU A 88 5.72 5.31 -19.52
N LEU A 89 4.51 5.85 -19.73
CA LEU A 89 3.41 5.76 -18.78
C LEU A 89 2.96 4.32 -18.51
N GLU A 90 2.99 3.45 -19.53
CA GLU A 90 2.76 2.02 -19.36
C GLU A 90 3.80 1.39 -18.43
N GLY A 91 5.08 1.70 -18.64
CA GLY A 91 6.17 1.27 -17.75
C GLY A 91 6.01 1.78 -16.31
N GLN A 92 5.67 3.07 -16.14
CA GLN A 92 5.40 3.65 -14.82
C GLN A 92 4.21 2.97 -14.12
N LYS A 93 3.15 2.63 -14.87
CA LYS A 93 1.98 1.92 -14.34
C LYS A 93 2.37 0.53 -13.80
N GLU A 94 3.24 -0.19 -14.50
CA GLU A 94 3.75 -1.48 -14.02
C GLU A 94 4.61 -1.32 -12.77
N GLN A 95 5.48 -0.31 -12.73
CA GLN A 95 6.29 0.00 -11.56
C GLN A 95 5.42 0.36 -10.35
N LEU A 96 4.39 1.18 -10.53
CA LEU A 96 3.42 1.53 -9.49
C LEU A 96 2.66 0.30 -8.97
N LYS A 97 2.28 -0.64 -9.85
CA LYS A 97 1.67 -1.90 -9.41
C LYS A 97 2.63 -2.69 -8.51
N LYS A 98 3.88 -2.86 -8.93
CA LYS A 98 4.90 -3.55 -8.11
C LYS A 98 5.13 -2.83 -6.78
N GLN A 99 5.22 -1.50 -6.80
CA GLN A 99 5.36 -0.69 -5.59
C GLN A 99 4.17 -0.85 -4.66
N ASN A 100 2.93 -0.80 -5.16
CA ASN A 100 1.72 -1.01 -4.36
C ASN A 100 1.72 -2.39 -3.69
N HIS A 101 2.14 -3.44 -4.39
CA HIS A 101 2.29 -4.77 -3.80
C HIS A 101 3.33 -4.77 -2.67
N THR A 102 4.50 -4.16 -2.87
CA THR A 102 5.52 -4.03 -1.83
C THR A 102 5.03 -3.21 -0.63
N SER A 103 4.35 -2.08 -0.87
CA SER A 103 3.80 -1.22 0.18
C SER A 103 2.71 -1.92 0.98
N PHE A 104 1.84 -2.70 0.33
CA PHE A 104 0.83 -3.51 1.02
C PHE A 104 1.47 -4.56 1.94
N TYR A 105 2.51 -5.25 1.46
CA TYR A 105 3.26 -6.19 2.28
C TYR A 105 3.94 -5.52 3.48
N GLN A 106 4.55 -4.35 3.28
CA GLN A 106 5.14 -3.55 4.37
C GLN A 106 4.10 -3.11 5.40
N LEU A 107 2.90 -2.71 4.96
CA LEU A 107 1.80 -2.35 5.86
C LEU A 107 1.40 -3.54 6.74
N GLN A 108 1.23 -4.73 6.14
CA GLN A 108 0.91 -5.94 6.90
C GLN A 108 2.00 -6.26 7.94
N LEU A 109 3.27 -6.14 7.56
CA LEU A 109 4.40 -6.31 8.49
C LEU A 109 4.38 -5.31 9.64
N ASN A 110 4.16 -4.04 9.35
CA ASN A 110 4.08 -3.00 10.38
C ASN A 110 2.94 -3.25 11.36
N ILE A 111 1.76 -3.67 10.87
CA ILE A 111 0.64 -4.06 11.74
C ILE A 111 1.03 -5.25 12.62
N TYR A 112 1.65 -6.28 12.06
CA TYR A 112 2.13 -7.43 12.82
C TYR A 112 3.10 -7.02 13.94
N PHE A 113 4.14 -6.24 13.62
CA PHE A 113 5.13 -5.82 14.63
C PHE A 113 4.54 -4.86 15.67
N ASN A 114 3.57 -4.02 15.31
CA ASN A 114 2.85 -3.18 16.27
C ASN A 114 2.00 -4.04 17.23
N LEU A 115 1.30 -5.07 16.72
CA LEU A 115 0.56 -6.01 17.56
C LEU A 115 1.50 -6.82 18.46
N LEU A 116 2.67 -7.22 17.94
CA LEU A 116 3.70 -7.90 18.72
C LEU A 116 4.25 -7.02 19.85
N SER A 117 4.48 -5.73 19.57
CA SER A 117 4.87 -4.75 20.59
C SER A 117 3.79 -4.58 21.65
N LEU A 118 2.53 -4.42 21.24
CA LEU A 118 1.38 -4.33 22.14
C LEU A 118 1.29 -5.56 23.05
N HIS A 119 1.46 -6.76 22.49
CA HIS A 119 1.49 -8.00 23.25
C HIS A 119 2.60 -8.02 24.31
N ASN A 120 3.81 -7.62 23.92
CA ASN A 120 4.96 -7.53 24.84
C ASN A 120 4.75 -6.46 25.93
N ASP A 121 4.12 -5.34 25.60
CA ASP A 121 3.79 -4.29 26.55
C ASP A 121 2.73 -4.75 27.54
N LEU A 122 1.68 -5.45 27.07
CA LEU A 122 0.68 -6.07 27.95
C LEU A 122 1.34 -7.05 28.90
N LYS A 123 2.20 -7.95 28.39
CA LYS A 123 2.96 -8.93 29.19
C LYS A 123 3.80 -8.26 30.29
N ARG A 124 4.49 -7.17 29.98
CA ARG A 124 5.31 -6.40 30.95
C ARG A 124 4.45 -5.69 31.99
N ASN A 125 3.24 -5.31 31.62
CA ASN A 125 2.31 -4.54 32.43
C ASN A 125 1.19 -5.39 33.05
N LEU A 126 1.33 -6.73 33.09
CA LEU A 126 0.40 -7.64 33.76
C LEU A 126 0.41 -7.43 35.28
N ARG A 127 -0.27 -6.39 35.74
CA ARG A 127 -0.32 -6.00 37.16
C ARG A 127 -1.70 -6.19 37.74
N ARG A 128 -1.77 -6.85 38.90
CA ARG A 128 -2.96 -6.81 39.75
C ARG A 128 -3.00 -5.47 40.51
N PRO A 129 -4.17 -4.80 40.68
CA PRO A 129 -4.27 -3.57 41.44
C PRO A 129 -3.89 -3.85 42.89
N GLY A 130 -2.95 -3.07 43.42
CA GLY A 130 -2.52 -3.15 44.82
C GLY A 130 -1.30 -4.06 45.10
N GLN A 131 -0.63 -4.63 44.09
CA GLN A 131 0.66 -5.31 44.27
C GLN A 131 1.81 -4.62 43.50
N GLN A 132 3.00 -4.59 44.12
CA GLN A 132 4.19 -3.94 43.57
C GLN A 132 4.88 -4.70 42.43
N VAL A 133 4.63 -6.01 42.34
CA VAL A 133 5.14 -6.85 41.26
C VAL A 133 3.96 -7.29 40.43
N GLU A 134 4.03 -7.16 39.10
CA GLU A 134 3.98 -8.34 38.24
C GLU A 134 4.11 -8.00 36.75
N GLY A 135 4.98 -8.79 36.11
CA GLY A 135 5.05 -9.00 34.67
C GLY A 135 4.94 -10.52 34.46
N PRO A 136 5.97 -11.19 33.92
CA PRO A 136 5.94 -12.65 33.71
C PRO A 136 5.60 -13.51 34.95
N GLN A 137 5.88 -13.03 36.18
CA GLN A 137 5.59 -13.78 37.43
C GLN A 137 4.08 -13.95 37.72
N ALA A 138 3.20 -13.15 37.10
CA ALA A 138 1.76 -13.32 37.25
C ALA A 138 1.30 -14.69 36.71
N PHE A 139 1.99 -15.20 35.67
CA PHE A 139 1.68 -16.49 35.07
C PHE A 139 1.91 -17.63 36.08
N ASP A 140 3.04 -17.61 36.81
CA ASP A 140 3.34 -18.60 37.84
C ASP A 140 2.28 -18.65 38.94
N LYS A 141 1.85 -17.49 39.42
CA LYS A 141 0.84 -17.41 40.49
C LYS A 141 -0.51 -17.97 40.04
N LEU A 142 -0.96 -17.58 38.84
CA LEU A 142 -2.23 -18.05 38.31
C LEU A 142 -2.17 -19.55 37.98
N MET A 143 -1.07 -20.05 37.39
CA MET A 143 -0.89 -21.48 37.13
C MET A 143 -0.87 -22.30 38.42
N LYS A 144 -0.24 -21.79 39.49
CA LYS A 144 -0.26 -22.47 40.80
C LYS A 144 -1.67 -22.54 41.39
N ALA A 145 -2.39 -21.41 41.41
CA ALA A 145 -3.77 -21.36 41.90
C ALA A 145 -4.70 -22.31 41.11
N PHE A 146 -4.54 -22.33 39.78
CA PHE A 146 -5.24 -23.26 38.90
C PHE A 146 -4.90 -24.72 39.20
N SER A 147 -3.62 -25.07 39.35
CA SER A 147 -3.16 -26.41 39.71
C SER A 147 -3.78 -26.90 41.02
N ASP A 148 -3.74 -26.06 42.06
CA ASP A 148 -4.23 -26.42 43.39
C ASP A 148 -5.75 -26.66 43.34
N SER A 149 -6.50 -25.77 42.69
CA SER A 149 -7.94 -25.94 42.49
C SER A 149 -8.30 -27.18 41.66
N TYR A 150 -7.49 -27.54 40.67
CA TYR A 150 -7.72 -28.75 39.88
C TYR A 150 -7.50 -30.01 40.71
N LYS A 151 -6.39 -30.07 41.48
CA LYS A 151 -6.10 -31.20 42.36
C LYS A 151 -7.18 -31.41 43.41
N ASP A 152 -7.71 -30.32 43.98
CA ASP A 152 -8.79 -30.39 44.95
C ASP A 152 -10.11 -30.89 44.34
N LEU A 153 -10.43 -30.46 43.11
CA LEU A 153 -11.60 -30.95 42.38
C LEU A 153 -11.49 -32.44 42.04
N VAL A 154 -10.32 -32.89 41.57
CA VAL A 154 -10.06 -34.30 41.26
C VAL A 154 -10.18 -35.18 42.51
N ARG A 155 -9.65 -34.72 43.65
CA ARG A 155 -9.75 -35.44 44.93
C ARG A 155 -11.17 -35.51 45.45
N SER A 156 -11.94 -34.43 45.32
CA SER A 156 -13.31 -34.34 45.84
C SER A 156 -14.34 -35.02 44.94
N ASN A 157 -14.08 -35.16 43.63
CA ASN A 157 -15.03 -35.68 42.66
C ASN A 157 -14.39 -36.70 41.69
N PRO A 158 -13.90 -37.86 42.17
CA PRO A 158 -13.16 -38.81 41.34
C PRO A 158 -13.96 -39.42 40.17
N GLN A 159 -15.30 -39.38 40.23
CA GLN A 159 -16.17 -39.89 39.15
C GLN A 159 -16.46 -38.85 38.07
N LYS A 160 -16.16 -37.57 38.30
CA LYS A 160 -16.42 -36.51 37.32
C LYS A 160 -15.39 -36.57 36.19
N GLN A 161 -15.78 -36.21 34.97
CA GLN A 161 -14.87 -36.22 33.83
C GLN A 161 -13.72 -35.23 34.04
N LYS A 162 -12.46 -35.68 33.86
CA LYS A 162 -11.25 -34.83 34.01
C LYS A 162 -11.36 -33.51 33.23
N LYS A 163 -11.85 -33.57 31.98
CA LYS A 163 -12.02 -32.39 31.11
C LYS A 163 -12.99 -31.36 31.70
N GLU A 164 -14.11 -31.81 32.28
CA GLU A 164 -15.06 -30.90 32.93
C GLU A 164 -14.47 -30.26 34.19
N MET A 165 -13.75 -31.04 35.00
CA MET A 165 -13.04 -30.53 36.18
C MET A 165 -11.96 -29.52 35.81
N LEU A 166 -11.27 -29.75 34.68
CA LEU A 166 -10.26 -28.84 34.15
C LEU A 166 -10.88 -27.49 33.77
N SER A 167 -11.97 -27.49 33.00
CA SER A 167 -12.69 -26.27 32.64
C SER A 167 -13.20 -25.55 33.89
N GLU A 168 -13.77 -26.27 34.85
CA GLU A 168 -14.26 -25.69 36.10
C GLU A 168 -13.14 -25.09 36.96
N ALA A 169 -12.02 -25.79 37.13
CA ALA A 169 -10.86 -25.30 37.85
C ALA A 169 -10.30 -24.03 37.21
N PHE A 170 -10.18 -24.01 35.87
CA PHE A 170 -9.70 -22.84 35.15
C PHE A 170 -10.66 -21.68 35.34
N GLU A 171 -11.96 -21.93 35.21
CA GLU A 171 -12.98 -20.90 35.37
C GLU A 171 -13.04 -20.27 36.77
N ARG A 172 -12.89 -21.07 37.81
CA ARG A 172 -12.86 -20.59 39.21
C ARG A 172 -11.70 -19.62 39.45
N ASN A 173 -10.53 -19.92 38.90
CA ASN A 173 -9.31 -19.12 39.12
C ASN A 173 -9.19 -17.93 38.15
N TYR A 174 -9.74 -18.06 36.96
CA TYR A 174 -9.75 -16.99 35.97
C TYR A 174 -10.84 -15.96 36.26
N LYS A 175 -11.98 -16.35 36.85
CA LYS A 175 -13.05 -15.40 37.23
C LYS A 175 -12.54 -14.35 38.24
N GLY A 176 -13.05 -13.13 38.09
CA GLY A 176 -12.74 -12.01 38.98
C GLY A 176 -11.57 -11.16 38.49
N THR A 177 -10.67 -10.80 39.40
CA THR A 177 -9.56 -9.87 39.12
C THR A 177 -8.70 -10.40 37.97
N TYR A 178 -8.29 -11.68 37.96
CA TYR A 178 -7.42 -12.23 36.91
C TYR A 178 -7.98 -12.14 35.48
N SER A 179 -9.30 -12.31 35.30
CA SER A 179 -9.94 -12.17 33.99
C SER A 179 -9.69 -10.80 33.36
N GLN A 180 -9.75 -9.70 34.11
CA GLN A 180 -9.54 -8.36 33.54
C GLN A 180 -8.11 -8.15 33.02
N TYR A 181 -7.11 -8.79 33.65
CA TYR A 181 -5.69 -8.62 33.27
C TYR A 181 -5.27 -9.58 32.15
N PHE A 182 -5.64 -10.85 32.28
CA PHE A 182 -5.24 -11.88 31.32
C PHE A 182 -6.10 -11.92 30.07
N SER A 183 -7.35 -11.43 30.10
CA SER A 183 -8.18 -11.42 28.89
C SER A 183 -7.60 -10.53 27.81
N ASN A 184 -7.10 -9.34 28.15
CA ASN A 184 -6.47 -8.47 27.15
C ASN A 184 -5.22 -9.12 26.54
N TYR A 185 -4.43 -9.82 27.35
CA TYR A 185 -3.27 -10.57 26.89
C TYR A 185 -3.69 -11.68 25.90
N PHE A 186 -4.60 -12.57 26.29
CA PHE A 186 -5.06 -13.68 25.44
C PHE A 186 -5.79 -13.21 24.19
N ASN A 187 -6.62 -12.17 24.28
CA ASN A 187 -7.29 -11.56 23.13
C ASN A 187 -6.26 -11.00 22.14
N THR A 188 -5.14 -10.47 22.62
CA THR A 188 -4.06 -9.99 21.73
C THR A 188 -3.35 -11.15 21.06
N VAL A 189 -3.16 -12.28 21.76
CA VAL A 189 -2.64 -13.51 21.13
C VAL A 189 -3.58 -13.99 20.03
N GLU A 190 -4.88 -14.05 20.31
CA GLU A 190 -5.91 -14.44 19.35
C GLU A 190 -5.91 -13.50 18.13
N LEU A 191 -5.86 -12.18 18.37
CA LEU A 191 -5.82 -11.18 17.31
C LEU A 191 -4.59 -11.35 16.41
N ILE A 192 -3.41 -11.60 16.97
CA ILE A 192 -2.18 -11.82 16.20
C ILE A 192 -2.32 -13.10 15.37
N LEU A 193 -2.77 -14.19 15.96
CA LEU A 193 -2.94 -15.46 15.23
C LEU A 193 -4.00 -15.34 14.12
N ALA A 194 -5.14 -14.68 14.38
CA ALA A 194 -6.17 -14.42 13.38
C ALA A 194 -5.66 -13.51 12.25
N PHE A 195 -4.83 -12.51 12.58
CA PHE A 195 -4.17 -11.65 11.61
C PHE A 195 -3.20 -12.43 10.73
N LEU A 196 -2.37 -13.30 11.33
CA LEU A 196 -1.46 -14.19 10.61
C LEU A 196 -2.22 -15.15 9.68
N ARG A 197 -3.33 -15.71 10.13
CA ARG A 197 -4.18 -16.58 9.31
C ARG A 197 -4.74 -15.85 8.10
N SER A 198 -5.18 -14.62 8.29
CA SER A 198 -5.84 -13.85 7.23
C SER A 198 -4.84 -13.25 6.22
N ASN A 199 -3.60 -13.00 6.63
CA ASN A 199 -2.63 -12.24 5.83
C ASN A 199 -1.37 -13.02 5.44
N PHE A 200 -1.03 -14.10 6.17
CA PHE A 200 0.23 -14.82 6.05
C PHE A 200 0.09 -16.35 5.96
N ALA A 201 -1.10 -16.90 5.67
CA ALA A 201 -1.37 -18.35 5.62
C ALA A 201 -0.69 -19.13 4.46
N CYS A 202 0.18 -18.52 3.66
CA CYS A 202 0.93 -19.25 2.63
C CYS A 202 2.21 -19.88 3.22
N LYS A 203 2.56 -21.10 2.78
CA LYS A 203 3.76 -21.85 3.23
C LYS A 203 5.07 -21.07 3.22
N SER A 204 5.23 -20.13 2.29
CA SER A 204 6.41 -19.25 2.21
C SER A 204 6.56 -18.28 3.39
N GLN A 205 5.53 -18.13 4.22
CA GLN A 205 5.45 -17.19 5.34
C GLN A 205 5.25 -17.89 6.70
N SER A 206 5.46 -19.21 6.76
CA SER A 206 5.47 -20.04 7.99
C SER A 206 6.48 -19.59 9.06
N TYR A 207 7.35 -18.64 8.71
CA TYR A 207 8.27 -17.99 9.64
C TYR A 207 7.58 -17.11 10.69
N TYR A 208 6.52 -16.36 10.34
CA TYR A 208 5.93 -15.39 11.27
C TYR A 208 5.22 -16.02 12.48
N PRO A 209 4.42 -17.10 12.33
CA PRO A 209 3.90 -17.83 13.48
C PRO A 209 5.01 -18.37 14.38
N LYS A 210 6.11 -18.88 13.81
CA LYS A 210 7.28 -19.37 14.55
C LYS A 210 7.97 -18.23 15.33
N LEU A 211 8.13 -17.06 14.71
CA LEU A 211 8.67 -15.87 15.36
C LEU A 211 7.78 -15.40 16.52
N PHE A 212 6.46 -15.41 16.34
CA PHE A 212 5.52 -15.04 17.39
C PHE A 212 5.60 -16.02 18.57
N ARG A 213 5.57 -17.33 18.28
CA ARG A 213 5.71 -18.41 19.26
C ARG A 213 6.98 -18.28 20.10
N ALA A 214 8.10 -17.87 19.49
CA ALA A 214 9.37 -17.67 20.20
C ALA A 214 9.35 -16.55 21.27
N GLN A 215 8.32 -15.69 21.31
CA GLN A 215 8.17 -14.66 22.35
C GLN A 215 7.59 -15.19 23.67
N PHE A 216 7.04 -16.41 23.66
CA PHE A 216 6.37 -17.01 24.81
C PHE A 216 7.36 -17.79 25.66
N SER A 217 7.26 -17.65 26.98
CA SER A 217 7.90 -18.58 27.91
C SER A 217 7.11 -19.88 28.01
N GLU A 218 7.73 -20.92 28.54
CA GLU A 218 7.11 -22.24 28.73
C GLU A 218 5.81 -22.17 29.55
N ILE A 219 5.78 -21.32 30.59
CA ILE A 219 4.59 -21.19 31.42
C ILE A 219 3.46 -20.43 30.72
N GLU A 220 3.78 -19.49 29.83
CA GLU A 220 2.79 -18.82 28.99
C GLU A 220 2.17 -19.80 27.99
N ILE A 221 2.97 -20.67 27.39
CA ILE A 221 2.49 -21.73 26.50
C ILE A 221 1.58 -22.71 27.27
N ALA A 222 1.98 -23.15 28.47
CA ALA A 222 1.15 -24.01 29.31
C ALA A 222 -0.17 -23.32 29.73
N MET A 223 -0.15 -22.03 30.02
CA MET A 223 -1.37 -21.29 30.34
C MET A 223 -2.27 -21.11 29.11
N LEU A 224 -1.69 -20.79 27.95
CA LEU A 224 -2.40 -20.67 26.68
C LEU A 224 -3.08 -21.99 26.28
N PHE A 225 -2.39 -23.12 26.52
CA PHE A 225 -2.93 -24.46 26.36
C PHE A 225 -4.23 -24.65 27.16
N TYR A 226 -4.22 -24.32 28.45
CA TYR A 226 -5.43 -24.48 29.28
C TYR A 226 -6.50 -23.43 28.98
N TYR A 227 -6.08 -22.22 28.59
CA TYR A 227 -7.00 -21.19 28.14
C TYR A 227 -7.79 -21.63 26.90
N GLY A 228 -7.13 -22.21 25.89
CA GLY A 228 -7.79 -22.70 24.68
C GLY A 228 -8.74 -23.88 24.93
N LEU A 229 -8.53 -24.66 25.99
CA LEU A 229 -9.47 -25.71 26.43
C LEU A 229 -10.66 -25.18 27.23
N SER A 230 -10.57 -23.94 27.72
CA SER A 230 -11.65 -23.29 28.47
C SER A 230 -12.73 -22.75 27.51
N LYS A 231 -13.92 -22.46 28.06
CA LYS A 231 -14.99 -21.82 27.29
C LYS A 231 -14.64 -20.44 26.72
N TRP A 232 -13.68 -19.73 27.32
CA TRP A 232 -13.30 -18.38 26.87
C TRP A 232 -12.27 -18.41 25.75
N GLY A 233 -11.45 -19.46 25.68
CA GLY A 233 -10.46 -19.65 24.62
C GLY A 233 -10.93 -20.59 23.51
N ALA A 234 -12.24 -20.86 23.42
CA ALA A 234 -12.76 -21.75 22.39
C ALA A 234 -12.44 -21.28 20.96
N SER A 235 -12.35 -19.97 20.73
CA SER A 235 -12.00 -19.37 19.44
C SER A 235 -10.51 -19.43 19.11
N ILE A 236 -9.62 -19.40 20.12
CA ILE A 236 -8.17 -19.49 19.90
C ILE A 236 -7.69 -20.92 19.68
N LYS A 237 -8.44 -21.93 20.16
CA LYS A 237 -8.05 -23.34 20.03
C LYS A 237 -7.77 -23.76 18.57
N PRO A 238 -8.65 -23.51 17.58
CA PRO A 238 -8.37 -23.84 16.19
C PRO A 238 -7.12 -23.15 15.65
N LEU A 239 -6.84 -21.91 16.08
CA LEU A 239 -5.64 -21.17 15.67
C LEU A 239 -4.36 -21.79 16.24
N ILE A 240 -4.41 -22.28 17.48
CA ILE A 240 -3.31 -23.01 18.12
C ILE A 240 -3.02 -24.32 17.35
N GLU A 241 -4.08 -25.01 16.93
CA GLU A 241 -4.02 -26.26 16.15
C GLU A 241 -3.52 -26.04 14.72
N GLU A 242 -3.94 -24.96 14.07
CA GLU A 242 -3.51 -24.56 12.73
C GLU A 242 -2.02 -24.20 12.72
N PHE A 243 -1.56 -23.36 13.66
CA PHE A 243 -0.17 -22.90 13.64
C PHE A 243 0.85 -23.81 14.34
N GLY A 244 0.47 -25.00 14.81
CA GLY A 244 1.40 -25.89 15.53
C GLY A 244 2.01 -25.25 16.79
N PHE A 245 1.24 -24.39 17.47
CA PHE A 245 1.78 -23.50 18.50
C PHE A 245 2.32 -24.25 19.73
N LEU A 246 1.93 -25.51 19.93
CA LEU A 246 2.29 -26.36 21.08
C LEU A 246 3.44 -27.35 20.82
N ARG A 247 4.08 -27.33 19.65
CA ARG A 247 5.18 -28.25 19.26
C ARG A 247 6.24 -28.58 20.32
N PHE A 248 6.75 -27.57 21.02
CA PHE A 248 7.77 -27.66 22.07
C PHE A 248 7.19 -27.37 23.45
N ILE A 249 5.94 -27.77 23.70
CA ILE A 249 5.36 -27.63 25.03
C ILE A 249 6.15 -28.49 26.03
N ASP A 250 6.55 -27.88 27.14
CA ASP A 250 7.14 -28.61 28.25
C ASP A 250 6.05 -29.41 28.95
N LYS A 251 6.14 -30.74 28.84
CA LYS A 251 5.18 -31.68 29.41
C LYS A 251 5.16 -31.63 30.93
N ASP A 252 6.27 -31.22 31.57
CA ASP A 252 6.38 -31.15 33.02
C ASP A 252 5.69 -29.91 33.60
N ARG A 253 5.35 -28.93 32.74
CA ARG A 253 4.55 -27.75 33.10
C ARG A 253 3.05 -27.96 32.99
N LEU A 254 2.62 -29.10 32.44
CA LEU A 254 1.21 -29.48 32.39
C LEU A 254 0.76 -30.06 33.73
N LEU A 255 -0.52 -29.91 34.05
CA LEU A 255 -1.14 -30.52 35.22
C LEU A 255 -1.16 -32.05 35.15
N ASP A 256 -1.32 -32.58 33.94
CA ASP A 256 -1.36 -34.00 33.60
C ASP A 256 -0.93 -34.12 32.13
N GLN A 257 -0.03 -35.05 31.82
CA GLN A 257 0.45 -35.27 30.45
C GLN A 257 -0.65 -35.85 29.54
N GLU A 258 -1.65 -36.53 30.10
CA GLU A 258 -2.80 -37.03 29.35
C GLU A 258 -3.61 -35.89 28.71
N HIS A 259 -3.53 -34.67 29.26
CA HIS A 259 -4.25 -33.52 28.73
C HIS A 259 -3.83 -33.16 27.30
N LEU A 260 -2.62 -33.56 26.87
CA LEU A 260 -2.15 -33.37 25.49
C LEU A 260 -3.15 -33.93 24.45
N GLY A 261 -3.90 -34.99 24.81
CA GLY A 261 -4.92 -35.58 23.94
C GLY A 261 -6.17 -34.72 23.72
N TYR A 262 -6.29 -33.54 24.34
CA TYR A 262 -7.42 -32.63 24.11
C TYR A 262 -7.25 -31.68 22.92
N TYR A 263 -6.05 -31.67 22.31
CA TYR A 263 -5.74 -30.97 21.08
C TYR A 263 -5.47 -31.95 19.95
N ASP A 264 -5.77 -31.55 18.73
CA ASP A 264 -5.40 -32.31 17.54
C ASP A 264 -3.88 -32.39 17.37
N SER A 265 -3.40 -33.45 16.71
CA SER A 265 -1.96 -33.67 16.47
C SER A 265 -1.27 -32.49 15.77
N SER A 266 -2.00 -31.74 14.93
CA SER A 266 -1.50 -30.57 14.21
C SER A 266 -1.03 -29.45 15.16
N ALA A 267 -1.54 -29.38 16.39
CA ALA A 267 -1.06 -28.41 17.37
C ALA A 267 0.40 -28.63 17.78
N TYR A 268 0.92 -29.84 17.56
CA TYR A 268 2.26 -30.26 17.98
C TYR A 268 3.23 -30.43 16.80
N ASP A 269 2.74 -30.46 15.57
CA ASP A 269 3.55 -30.67 14.37
C ASP A 269 3.76 -29.35 13.60
N ASP A 270 4.78 -29.30 12.74
CA ASP A 270 4.85 -28.23 11.73
C ASP A 270 3.77 -28.54 10.68
N GLU A 271 2.94 -27.55 10.30
CA GLU A 271 2.10 -27.67 9.11
C GLU A 271 2.96 -28.16 7.92
N SER A 272 2.53 -29.27 7.33
CA SER A 272 3.08 -29.82 6.09
C SER A 272 2.89 -28.88 4.92
#